data_AF-A0A2D2H448-F1
#
_entry.id   AF-A0A2D2H448-F1
#
_cell.length_a   1.000
_cell.length_b   1.000
_cell.length_c   1.000
_cell.angle_alpha   90.00
_cell.angle_beta   90.00
_cell.angle_gamma   90.00
#
_symmetry.space_group_name_H-M   'P 1'
#
loop_
_entity.id
_entity.type
_entity.pdbx_description
1 polymer ?
#
loop_
_entity_poly.entity_id
_entity_poly.type
_entity_poly.pdbx_seq_one_letter_code
_entity_poly.pdbx_strand_id
1 'polypeptide(L)'
;MPQPRTRNSLLRSGRANAESPSAFPAAPRRGSGVRAAASRLLTAALSLTAATALALPAAAQQDAAKPITLELNRLEPKPDLQPPGCRAWLLMRNPGDTALDPLRLDLILFGKDGVIARRLALDVGPLPASKTLARIFDLSGLPCDGITGVLLNDLLACGPEPEGRSACLPRIATSSRVPGVGFDK
;
A
#
# COMPACT_ATOMS: atom_id res chain seq x y z
N MET A 1 -55.73 -17.92 9.65
CA MET A 1 -55.76 -18.93 8.58
C MET A 1 -55.20 -18.29 7.31
N PRO A 2 -54.26 -18.88 6.54
CA PRO A 2 -53.55 -20.15 6.74
C PRO A 2 -52.00 -20.02 6.72
N GLN A 3 -51.37 -21.04 7.33
CA GLN A 3 -49.98 -21.53 7.18
C GLN A 3 -49.92 -22.48 5.93
N PRO A 4 -48.91 -23.35 5.68
CA PRO A 4 -47.44 -23.31 5.87
C PRO A 4 -46.64 -23.83 4.64
N ARG A 5 -45.30 -23.76 4.75
CA ARG A 5 -44.26 -24.74 4.33
C ARG A 5 -44.23 -25.29 2.89
N THR A 6 -43.02 -25.20 2.32
CA THR A 6 -42.43 -26.31 1.57
C THR A 6 -40.94 -26.51 1.90
N ARG A 7 -40.67 -27.67 2.50
CA ARG A 7 -39.38 -28.37 2.54
C ARG A 7 -39.13 -29.01 1.17
N ASN A 8 -37.87 -29.06 0.72
CA ASN A 8 -37.19 -30.30 0.29
C ASN A 8 -35.75 -29.98 -0.11
N SER A 9 -34.75 -30.60 0.52
CA SER A 9 -34.17 -31.94 0.25
C SER A 9 -32.92 -31.75 -0.61
N LEU A 10 -31.73 -31.75 -0.01
CA LEU A 10 -30.86 -32.93 0.11
C LEU A 10 -30.89 -33.80 -1.15
N LEU A 11 -29.75 -33.91 -1.83
CA LEU A 11 -29.07 -35.19 -2.11
C LEU A 11 -27.79 -35.01 -2.95
N ARG A 12 -26.72 -35.64 -2.45
CA ARG A 12 -25.66 -36.40 -3.15
C ARG A 12 -24.66 -35.62 -4.04
N SER A 13 -23.35 -35.66 -3.75
CA SER A 13 -22.39 -36.80 -3.77
C SER A 13 -21.65 -36.93 -5.10
N GLY A 14 -20.33 -36.73 -5.06
CA GLY A 14 -19.35 -37.23 -6.04
C GLY A 14 -17.95 -36.77 -5.59
N ARG A 15 -17.16 -37.60 -4.90
CA ARG A 15 -16.04 -38.41 -5.43
C ARG A 15 -15.08 -37.57 -6.28
N ALA A 16 -13.92 -37.16 -5.76
CA ALA A 16 -12.69 -37.94 -5.53
C ALA A 16 -11.86 -38.18 -6.81
N ASN A 17 -10.59 -37.80 -6.68
CA ASN A 17 -9.37 -38.32 -7.33
C ASN A 17 -9.03 -37.88 -8.76
N ALA A 18 -7.87 -37.22 -8.88
CA ALA A 18 -6.82 -37.63 -9.83
C ALA A 18 -5.46 -37.05 -9.39
N GLU A 19 -4.72 -37.84 -8.63
CA GLU A 19 -3.25 -37.80 -8.58
C GLU A 19 -2.69 -37.95 -10.00
N SER A 20 -1.60 -37.25 -10.31
CA SER A 20 -0.74 -37.55 -11.45
C SER A 20 0.70 -37.72 -10.97
N PRO A 21 1.29 -38.92 -11.09
CA PRO A 21 2.70 -39.16 -10.87
C PRO A 21 3.45 -39.07 -12.21
N SER A 22 4.72 -38.67 -12.19
CA SER A 22 5.71 -39.11 -13.18
C SER A 22 7.13 -38.88 -12.65
N ALA A 23 7.85 -39.99 -12.59
CA ALA A 23 9.19 -40.16 -12.06
C ALA A 23 10.25 -40.08 -13.19
N PHE A 24 11.47 -39.67 -12.80
CA PHE A 24 12.82 -40.19 -13.15
C PHE A 24 13.15 -40.67 -14.60
N PRO A 25 14.39 -40.41 -15.09
CA PRO A 25 15.50 -41.29 -14.71
C PRO A 25 16.87 -40.63 -14.46
N ALA A 26 17.73 -41.43 -13.85
CA ALA A 26 19.10 -41.15 -13.43
C ALA A 26 20.16 -41.66 -14.43
N ALA A 27 21.32 -40.98 -14.40
CA ALA A 27 22.71 -41.41 -14.66
C ALA A 27 23.09 -42.06 -16.02
N PRO A 28 24.37 -41.88 -16.43
CA PRO A 28 25.29 -43.00 -16.23
C PRO A 28 26.68 -42.64 -15.66
N ARG A 29 27.42 -43.72 -15.37
CA ARG A 29 28.64 -43.85 -14.58
C ARG A 29 29.92 -43.83 -15.42
N ARG A 30 31.03 -43.68 -14.66
CA ARG A 30 32.32 -44.42 -14.74
C ARG A 30 33.41 -43.87 -15.67
N GLY A 31 34.59 -43.70 -15.05
CA GLY A 31 35.87 -43.53 -15.73
C GLY A 31 37.03 -43.42 -14.76
N SER A 32 37.26 -44.45 -13.94
CA SER A 32 38.47 -44.62 -13.14
C SER A 32 39.64 -45.08 -14.02
N GLY A 33 40.73 -44.30 -14.05
CA GLY A 33 42.00 -44.66 -14.68
C GLY A 33 43.17 -44.17 -13.83
N VAL A 34 43.74 -45.08 -13.05
CA VAL A 34 45.00 -44.93 -12.31
C VAL A 34 46.14 -45.37 -13.23
N ARG A 35 47.17 -44.53 -13.44
CA ARG A 35 48.56 -44.99 -13.60
C ARG A 35 49.54 -43.94 -13.09
N ALA A 36 50.41 -44.39 -12.20
CA ALA A 36 51.49 -43.67 -11.55
C ALA A 36 52.68 -43.41 -12.50
N ALA A 37 53.43 -42.33 -12.24
CA ALA A 37 54.88 -42.39 -12.10
C ALA A 37 55.41 -41.07 -11.52
N ALA A 38 56.25 -41.21 -10.50
CA ALA A 38 56.87 -40.14 -9.74
C ALA A 38 57.98 -39.42 -10.53
N SER A 39 58.17 -38.14 -10.25
CA SER A 39 59.50 -37.53 -10.29
C SER A 39 59.56 -36.39 -9.27
N ARG A 40 60.51 -36.54 -8.36
CA ARG A 40 60.78 -35.70 -7.20
C ARG A 40 61.28 -34.34 -7.67
N LEU A 41 60.60 -33.26 -7.30
CA LEU A 41 61.17 -31.93 -7.29
C LEU A 41 60.93 -31.32 -5.91
N LEU A 42 62.02 -30.76 -5.39
CA LEU A 42 62.24 -30.38 -4.01
C LEU A 42 61.27 -29.28 -3.56
N THR A 43 60.88 -29.41 -2.30
CA THR A 43 60.15 -28.45 -1.47
C THR A 43 60.77 -27.05 -1.48
N ALA A 44 59.97 -26.04 -1.83
CA ALA A 44 60.15 -24.65 -1.39
C ALA A 44 58.79 -24.04 -1.03
N ALA A 45 58.54 -24.03 0.29
CA ALA A 45 57.72 -23.12 1.08
C ALA A 45 56.49 -22.43 0.44
N LEU A 46 55.32 -23.01 0.73
CA LEU A 46 54.16 -22.40 1.40
C LEU A 46 54.01 -20.86 1.37
N SER A 47 53.13 -20.37 0.50
CA SER A 47 52.25 -19.22 0.81
C SER A 47 50.99 -19.29 -0.05
N LEU A 48 50.00 -20.05 0.44
CA LEU A 48 48.66 -20.15 -0.13
C LEU A 48 47.84 -18.96 0.40
N THR A 49 47.94 -17.78 -0.21
CA THR A 49 47.02 -16.68 0.08
C THR A 49 45.68 -16.99 -0.57
N ALA A 50 44.76 -17.54 0.23
CA ALA A 50 43.36 -17.69 -0.11
C ALA A 50 42.74 -16.30 -0.33
N ALA A 51 42.49 -15.94 -1.59
CA ALA A 51 41.68 -14.79 -1.94
C ALA A 51 40.20 -15.11 -1.61
N THR A 52 39.80 -14.88 -0.37
CA THR A 52 38.38 -14.86 0.03
C THR A 52 37.70 -13.70 -0.69
N ALA A 53 37.02 -14.00 -1.79
CA ALA A 53 36.12 -13.07 -2.45
C ALA A 53 34.96 -12.73 -1.48
N LEU A 54 35.07 -11.59 -0.82
CA LEU A 54 33.98 -11.00 -0.05
C LEU A 54 32.88 -10.60 -1.03
N ALA A 55 31.89 -11.48 -1.21
CA ALA A 55 30.63 -11.14 -1.86
C ALA A 55 29.91 -10.10 -0.99
N LEU A 56 30.12 -8.83 -1.30
CA LEU A 56 29.33 -7.73 -0.76
C LEU A 56 27.87 -7.93 -1.20
N PRO A 57 26.88 -7.93 -0.28
CA PRO A 57 25.49 -7.92 -0.68
C PRO A 57 25.23 -6.62 -1.43
N ALA A 58 24.89 -6.73 -2.72
CA ALA A 58 24.32 -5.62 -3.47
C ALA A 58 22.93 -5.34 -2.88
N ALA A 59 22.84 -4.35 -1.98
CA ALA A 59 21.56 -3.82 -1.56
C ALA A 59 20.87 -3.24 -2.80
N ALA A 60 19.78 -3.90 -3.24
CA ALA A 60 18.91 -3.33 -4.24
C ALA A 60 18.32 -2.04 -3.67
N GLN A 61 18.77 -0.89 -4.19
CA GLN A 61 18.19 0.41 -3.89
C GLN A 61 16.76 0.38 -4.46
N GLN A 62 15.78 0.07 -3.61
CA GLN A 62 14.38 0.24 -3.97
C GLN A 62 14.17 1.71 -4.23
N ASP A 63 13.99 2.07 -5.50
CA ASP A 63 13.66 3.43 -5.91
C ASP A 63 12.33 3.78 -5.25
N ALA A 64 12.39 4.56 -4.17
CA ALA A 64 11.23 4.83 -3.35
C ALA A 64 10.19 5.56 -4.20
N ALA A 65 9.06 4.89 -4.44
CA ALA A 65 8.02 5.44 -5.31
C ALA A 65 7.62 6.85 -4.84
N LYS A 66 7.64 7.82 -5.76
CA LYS A 66 7.41 9.24 -5.45
C LYS A 66 6.12 9.44 -4.63
N PRO A 67 6.14 10.29 -3.60
CA PRO A 67 5.03 10.41 -2.66
C PRO A 67 3.82 11.10 -3.30
N ILE A 68 2.63 10.56 -3.03
CA ILE A 68 1.36 11.20 -3.35
C ILE A 68 1.06 12.16 -2.20
N THR A 69 1.02 13.46 -2.45
CA THR A 69 0.85 14.45 -1.37
C THR A 69 -0.62 14.75 -1.17
N LEU A 70 -1.06 14.83 0.09
CA LEU A 70 -2.34 15.37 0.51
C LEU A 70 -2.07 16.56 1.45
N GLU A 71 -2.48 17.76 1.06
CA GLU A 71 -2.28 18.98 1.83
C GLU A 71 -3.63 19.57 2.23
N LEU A 72 -3.86 19.73 3.53
CA LEU A 72 -4.94 20.57 4.02
C LEU A 72 -4.52 22.03 3.79
N ASN A 73 -5.07 22.62 2.73
CA ASN A 73 -4.59 23.91 2.24
C ASN A 73 -5.28 25.08 2.94
N ARG A 74 -6.59 24.96 3.16
CA ARG A 74 -7.40 26.05 3.71
C ARG A 74 -8.66 25.51 4.41
N LEU A 75 -9.10 26.24 5.42
CA LEU A 75 -10.42 26.15 6.04
C LEU A 75 -11.10 27.54 5.93
N GLU A 76 -12.36 27.60 5.52
CA GLU A 76 -13.13 28.84 5.41
C GLU A 76 -14.49 28.69 6.10
N PRO A 77 -14.82 29.58 7.05
CA PRO A 77 -16.15 29.58 7.65
C PRO A 77 -17.24 29.72 6.58
N LYS A 78 -18.27 28.88 6.68
CA LYS A 78 -19.45 28.92 5.82
C LYS A 78 -20.72 29.05 6.65
N PRO A 79 -21.11 30.28 7.00
CA PRO A 79 -22.34 30.54 7.74
C PRO A 79 -23.61 30.26 6.91
N ASP A 80 -23.46 30.14 5.59
CA ASP A 80 -24.50 29.84 4.60
C ASP A 80 -24.81 28.34 4.47
N LEU A 81 -23.98 27.46 5.04
CA LEU A 81 -24.34 26.04 5.16
C LEU A 81 -25.49 25.87 6.16
N GLN A 82 -26.31 24.85 5.96
CA GLN A 82 -27.41 24.50 6.87
C GLN A 82 -27.19 23.10 7.46
N PRO A 83 -26.80 22.96 8.74
CA PRO A 83 -26.38 24.03 9.68
C PRO A 83 -25.02 24.66 9.31
N PRO A 84 -24.72 25.88 9.82
CA PRO A 84 -23.46 26.57 9.58
C PRO A 84 -22.25 25.68 9.83
N GLY A 85 -21.18 25.84 9.03
CA GLY A 85 -20.05 24.93 9.10
C GLY A 85 -18.77 25.48 8.49
N CYS A 86 -17.97 24.58 7.97
CA CYS A 86 -16.65 24.88 7.43
C CYS A 86 -16.50 24.34 6.00
N ARG A 87 -15.87 25.10 5.12
CA ARG A 87 -15.38 24.61 3.82
C ARG A 87 -13.91 24.27 3.93
N ALA A 88 -13.54 23.06 3.55
CA ALA A 88 -12.17 22.60 3.53
C ALA A 88 -11.66 22.43 2.09
N TRP A 89 -10.41 22.81 1.88
CA TRP A 89 -9.70 22.59 0.62
C TRP A 89 -8.56 21.59 0.83
N LEU A 90 -8.60 20.48 0.11
CA LEU A 90 -7.49 19.55 -0.01
C LEU A 90 -6.79 19.76 -1.34
N LEU A 91 -5.47 20.00 -1.29
CA LEU A 91 -4.62 20.01 -2.47
C LEU A 91 -3.89 18.67 -2.55
N MET A 92 -3.98 18.00 -3.70
CA MET A 92 -3.43 16.67 -3.88
C MET A 92 -2.52 16.64 -5.10
N ARG A 93 -1.42 15.88 -5.03
CA ARG A 93 -0.51 15.69 -6.16
C ARG A 93 -0.25 14.22 -6.39
N ASN A 94 -0.46 13.77 -7.62
CA ASN A 94 -0.02 12.46 -8.07
C ASN A 94 1.23 12.66 -8.96
N PRO A 95 2.43 12.33 -8.48
CA PRO A 95 3.65 12.40 -9.28
C PRO A 95 3.83 11.18 -10.21
N GLY A 96 2.94 10.20 -10.16
CA GLY A 96 2.97 9.00 -10.97
C GLY A 96 2.55 9.25 -12.42
N ASP A 97 2.75 8.21 -13.22
CA ASP A 97 2.41 8.09 -14.64
C ASP A 97 0.99 7.54 -14.87
N THR A 98 0.37 6.99 -13.82
CA THR A 98 -0.97 6.39 -13.87
C THR A 98 -1.96 7.21 -13.02
N ALA A 99 -3.18 7.35 -13.51
CA ALA A 99 -4.26 8.00 -12.75
C ALA A 99 -4.72 7.13 -11.58
N LEU A 100 -5.09 7.76 -10.46
CA LEU A 100 -5.72 7.10 -9.32
C LEU A 100 -7.22 7.35 -9.41
N ASP A 101 -7.95 6.35 -9.91
CA ASP A 101 -9.40 6.40 -10.08
C ASP A 101 -10.03 5.04 -9.75
N PRO A 102 -10.88 4.95 -8.71
CA PRO A 102 -11.24 6.02 -7.76
C PRO A 102 -10.10 6.30 -6.75
N LEU A 103 -10.14 7.48 -6.13
CA LEU A 103 -9.34 7.79 -4.93
C LEU A 103 -10.29 8.22 -3.81
N ARG A 104 -10.43 7.38 -2.78
CA ARG A 104 -11.33 7.62 -1.66
C ARG A 104 -10.56 7.57 -0.35
N LEU A 105 -10.71 8.60 0.46
CA LEU A 105 -10.01 8.77 1.73
C LEU A 105 -10.96 8.43 2.89
N ASP A 106 -10.43 7.83 3.95
CA ASP A 106 -11.07 7.74 5.25
C ASP A 106 -10.38 8.72 6.20
N LEU A 107 -11.05 9.82 6.52
CA LEU A 107 -10.50 10.90 7.33
C LEU A 107 -11.16 10.96 8.70
N ILE A 108 -10.38 11.29 9.72
CA ILE A 108 -10.83 11.58 11.07
C ILE A 108 -10.51 13.05 11.37
N LEU A 109 -11.51 13.80 11.81
CA LEU A 109 -11.38 15.18 12.27
C LEU A 109 -11.41 15.19 13.79
N PHE A 110 -10.48 15.91 14.40
CA PHE A 110 -10.40 16.10 15.85
C PHE A 110 -10.94 17.47 16.27
N GLY A 111 -11.63 17.48 17.40
CA GLY A 111 -12.17 18.66 18.07
C GLY A 111 -11.16 19.35 18.97
N LYS A 112 -11.56 20.49 19.56
CA LYS A 112 -10.73 21.25 20.52
C LYS A 112 -10.34 20.47 21.77
N ASP A 113 -11.13 19.47 22.13
CA ASP A 113 -10.89 18.55 23.24
C ASP A 113 -9.95 17.39 22.89
N GLY A 114 -9.47 17.33 21.64
CA GLY A 114 -8.66 16.21 21.13
C GLY A 114 -9.47 14.94 20.85
N VAL A 115 -10.81 15.01 20.94
CA VAL A 115 -11.70 13.88 20.66
C VAL A 115 -12.12 13.91 19.19
N ILE A 116 -12.46 12.74 18.64
CA ILE A 116 -12.98 12.63 17.27
C ILE A 116 -14.30 13.42 17.16
N ALA A 117 -14.27 14.49 16.37
CA ALA A 117 -15.45 15.29 16.05
C ALA A 117 -16.25 14.67 14.90
N ARG A 118 -15.57 14.07 13.91
CA ARG A 118 -16.22 13.47 12.73
C ARG A 118 -15.31 12.47 12.02
N ARG A 119 -15.89 11.40 11.48
CA ARG A 119 -15.27 10.53 10.47
C ARG A 119 -15.88 10.80 9.10
N LEU A 120 -15.05 10.85 8.06
CA LEU A 120 -15.45 11.16 6.69
C LEU A 120 -14.92 10.12 5.71
N ALA A 121 -15.81 9.56 4.91
CA ALA A 121 -15.44 8.88 3.68
C ALA A 121 -15.52 9.89 2.52
N LEU A 122 -14.37 10.38 2.05
CA LEU A 122 -14.31 11.44 1.05
C LEU A 122 -13.87 10.87 -0.31
N ASP A 123 -14.71 11.01 -1.32
CA ASP A 123 -14.33 10.72 -2.72
C ASP A 123 -13.61 11.94 -3.31
N VAL A 124 -12.32 11.80 -3.55
CA VAL A 124 -11.45 12.86 -4.08
C VAL A 124 -10.94 12.55 -5.49
N GLY A 125 -11.25 11.36 -6.00
CA GLY A 125 -10.86 10.91 -7.33
C GLY A 125 -11.69 11.57 -8.45
N PRO A 126 -11.32 11.33 -9.72
CA PRO A 126 -10.02 10.82 -10.15
C PRO A 126 -8.88 11.81 -9.82
N LEU A 127 -7.70 11.29 -9.50
CA LEU A 127 -6.45 12.06 -9.42
C LEU A 127 -5.53 11.67 -10.58
N PRO A 128 -5.54 12.43 -11.70
CA PRO A 128 -4.79 12.08 -12.91
C PRO A 128 -3.29 12.01 -12.69
N ALA A 129 -2.62 11.25 -13.57
CA ALA A 129 -1.17 11.17 -13.63
C ALA A 129 -0.53 12.56 -13.77
N SER A 130 0.57 12.79 -13.05
CA SER A 130 1.37 14.00 -13.12
C SER A 130 0.58 15.31 -12.94
N LYS A 131 -0.52 15.28 -12.18
CA LYS A 131 -1.36 16.45 -11.90
C LYS A 131 -1.44 16.77 -10.42
N THR A 132 -1.64 18.07 -10.17
CA THR A 132 -2.09 18.60 -8.89
C THR A 132 -3.54 19.01 -9.03
N LEU A 133 -4.39 18.59 -8.08
CA LEU A 133 -5.82 18.92 -8.05
C LEU A 133 -6.21 19.43 -6.68
N ALA A 134 -7.09 20.43 -6.65
CA ALA A 134 -7.81 20.81 -5.46
C ALA A 134 -9.16 20.08 -5.40
N ARG A 135 -9.57 19.67 -4.20
CA ARG A 135 -10.92 19.22 -3.88
C ARG A 135 -11.45 20.06 -2.73
N ILE A 136 -12.72 20.40 -2.84
CA ILE A 136 -13.42 21.29 -1.93
C ILE A 136 -14.59 20.51 -1.36
N PHE A 137 -14.75 20.51 -0.05
CA PHE A 137 -15.88 19.86 0.60
C PHE A 137 -16.37 20.68 1.78
N ASP A 138 -17.66 20.56 2.05
CA ASP A 138 -18.35 21.28 3.09
C ASP A 138 -18.61 20.38 4.30
N LEU A 139 -18.31 20.90 5.48
CA LEU A 139 -18.46 20.27 6.79
C LEU A 139 -19.61 20.96 7.51
N SER A 140 -20.83 20.75 7.02
CA SER A 140 -22.04 21.31 7.64
C SER A 140 -22.12 20.91 9.11
N GLY A 141 -22.41 21.87 9.99
CA GLY A 141 -22.50 21.68 11.44
C GLY A 141 -21.18 21.51 12.18
N LEU A 142 -20.04 21.64 11.50
CA LEU A 142 -18.72 21.65 12.13
C LEU A 142 -18.04 22.99 11.83
N PRO A 143 -17.91 23.90 12.81
CA PRO A 143 -17.28 25.20 12.59
C PRO A 143 -15.77 25.02 12.39
N CYS A 144 -15.15 25.89 11.58
CA CYS A 144 -13.73 25.74 11.23
C CYS A 144 -12.79 25.85 12.43
N ASP A 145 -13.11 26.72 13.39
CA ASP A 145 -12.33 26.88 14.61
C ASP A 145 -12.46 25.67 15.55
N GLY A 146 -13.47 24.82 15.34
CA GLY A 146 -13.66 23.56 16.05
C GLY A 146 -12.73 22.44 15.62
N ILE A 147 -12.03 22.59 14.48
CA ILE A 147 -11.14 21.57 13.92
C ILE A 147 -9.72 21.86 14.38
N THR A 148 -9.08 20.92 15.06
CA THR A 148 -7.69 21.05 15.56
C THR A 148 -6.73 20.04 14.92
N GLY A 149 -7.26 19.04 14.24
CA GLY A 149 -6.45 18.05 13.54
C GLY A 149 -7.25 17.24 12.53
N VAL A 150 -6.54 16.74 11.53
CA VAL A 150 -7.02 15.79 10.55
C VAL A 150 -6.09 14.59 10.57
N LEU A 151 -6.66 13.39 10.52
CA LEU A 151 -5.93 12.14 10.38
C LEU A 151 -6.44 11.40 9.14
N LEU A 152 -5.53 11.00 8.26
CA LEU A 152 -5.81 10.01 7.23
C LEU A 152 -5.79 8.63 7.89
N ASN A 153 -6.96 8.10 8.20
CA ASN A 153 -7.08 6.81 8.88
C ASN A 153 -6.83 5.62 7.92
N ASP A 154 -7.35 5.70 6.69
CA ASP A 154 -7.09 4.70 5.64
C ASP A 154 -7.40 5.30 4.24
N LEU A 155 -7.06 4.56 3.20
CA LEU A 155 -7.66 4.71 1.87
C LEU A 155 -8.80 3.71 1.73
N LEU A 156 -9.99 4.16 1.33
CA LEU A 156 -11.11 3.28 1.01
C LEU A 156 -11.00 2.73 -0.41
N ALA A 157 -10.33 3.47 -1.31
CA ALA A 157 -9.99 3.03 -2.66
C ALA A 157 -8.82 3.85 -3.20
N CYS A 158 -7.97 3.23 -4.02
CA CYS A 158 -6.87 3.92 -4.70
C CYS A 158 -6.53 3.22 -6.03
N GLY A 159 -7.14 3.69 -7.11
CA GLY A 159 -7.11 3.02 -8.41
C GLY A 159 -8.16 1.91 -8.53
N PRO A 160 -8.21 1.24 -9.70
CA PRO A 160 -9.24 0.25 -10.03
C PRO A 160 -9.04 -1.11 -9.34
N GLU A 161 -7.80 -1.42 -8.95
CA GLU A 161 -7.46 -2.71 -8.35
C GLU A 161 -7.77 -2.75 -6.84
N PRO A 162 -8.34 -3.86 -6.31
CA PRO A 162 -8.60 -4.02 -4.87
C PRO A 162 -7.35 -3.83 -3.99
N GLU A 163 -6.20 -4.27 -4.47
CA GLU A 163 -4.89 -4.17 -3.80
C GLU A 163 -4.27 -2.77 -3.91
N GLY A 164 -4.83 -1.88 -4.73
CA GLY A 164 -4.27 -0.53 -4.94
C GLY A 164 -4.09 0.25 -3.64
N ARG A 165 -4.92 -0.01 -2.63
CA ARG A 165 -4.83 0.60 -1.29
C ARG A 165 -3.50 0.30 -0.59
N SER A 166 -3.05 -0.96 -0.57
CA SER A 166 -1.83 -1.37 0.14
C SER A 166 -0.57 -0.84 -0.54
N ALA A 167 -0.61 -0.62 -1.86
CA ALA A 167 0.46 0.03 -2.60
C ALA A 167 0.45 1.56 -2.47
N CYS A 168 -0.73 2.19 -2.38
CA CYS A 168 -0.87 3.64 -2.28
C CYS A 168 -0.58 4.19 -0.88
N LEU A 169 -1.14 3.58 0.18
CA LEU A 169 -1.09 4.14 1.53
C LEU A 169 0.34 4.43 2.04
N PRO A 170 1.35 3.56 1.79
CA PRO A 170 2.75 3.86 2.15
C PRO A 170 3.31 5.10 1.45
N ARG A 171 2.83 5.42 0.25
CA ARG A 171 3.27 6.54 -0.57
C ARG A 171 2.57 7.86 -0.23
N ILE A 172 1.51 7.84 0.57
CA ILE A 172 0.81 9.07 0.95
C ILE A 172 1.65 9.86 1.94
N ALA A 173 1.88 11.14 1.62
CA ALA A 173 2.46 12.12 2.51
C ALA A 173 1.43 13.21 2.82
N THR A 174 1.15 13.44 4.11
CA THR A 174 0.20 14.46 4.57
C THR A 174 0.93 15.73 4.99
N SER A 175 0.25 16.87 4.84
CA SER A 175 0.75 18.18 5.28
C SER A 175 -0.41 19.15 5.50
N SER A 176 -0.16 20.24 6.20
CA SER A 176 -1.16 21.28 6.44
C SER A 176 -0.54 22.66 6.29
N ARG A 177 -1.30 23.59 5.70
CA ARG A 177 -1.01 25.03 5.70
C ARG A 177 -1.89 25.80 6.67
N VAL A 178 -2.82 25.13 7.33
CA VAL A 178 -3.79 25.76 8.23
C VAL A 178 -3.13 25.90 9.60
N PRO A 179 -2.93 27.14 10.11
CA PRO A 179 -2.28 27.34 11.40
C PRO A 179 -3.02 26.63 12.53
N GLY A 180 -2.29 25.86 13.34
CA GLY A 180 -2.86 25.14 14.49
C GLY A 180 -3.68 23.90 14.14
N VAL A 181 -3.75 23.50 12.87
CA VAL A 181 -4.44 22.27 12.44
C VAL A 181 -3.45 21.32 11.78
N GLY A 182 -3.10 20.24 12.48
CA GLY A 182 -2.24 19.18 11.95
C GLY A 182 -2.96 18.33 10.89
N PHE A 183 -2.19 17.73 9.98
CA PHE A 183 -2.70 16.66 9.10
C PHE A 183 -1.72 15.49 9.10
N ASP A 184 -2.08 14.45 9.84
CA ASP A 184 -1.26 13.26 10.06
C ASP A 184 -1.82 12.05 9.30
N LYS A 185 -1.03 10.97 9.24
CA LYS A 185 -1.39 9.65 8.71
C LYS A 185 -1.00 8.59 9.72
#